data_AF-A0A0C3LW11-F1
#
_entry.id   AF-A0A0C3LW11-F1
#
_cell.length_a   1.000
_cell.length_b   1.000
_cell.length_c   1.000
_cell.angle_alpha   90.00
_cell.angle_beta   90.00
_cell.angle_gamma   90.00
#
_symmetry.space_group_name_H-M   'P 1'
#
loop_
_entity.id
_entity.type
_entity.pdbx_description
1 polymer ?
#
loop_
_entity_poly.entity_id
_entity_poly.type
_entity_poly.pdbx_seq_one_letter_code
_entity_poly.pdbx_strand_id
1 'polypeptide(L)'
;MEIHPLLRPIAETRDSSDPFLVFDVLFPPNTIHVSNEPPRKSWSKGRKDPATFPRLKLLRLVTRFTPWVIQVTTDSAAGITVSDVINAIHDHFRVNASEDDDWNRTDPGTQSEILMAYKWNRSTEMGAPGGIMPDALLRGDFMMERTMFAGLKLADKELCEKRMDVADFPATFELLLHTR
;
A
#
# COMPACT_ATOMS: atom_id res chain seq x y z
N MET A 1 -11.24 12.84 -12.10
CA MET A 1 -9.98 12.93 -11.35
C MET A 1 -9.06 11.87 -11.90
N GLU A 2 -7.85 12.24 -12.28
CA GLU A 2 -6.88 11.32 -12.87
C GLU A 2 -5.75 11.07 -11.88
N ILE A 3 -5.22 9.83 -11.86
CA ILE A 3 -4.08 9.46 -11.02
C ILE A 3 -2.81 9.34 -11.86
N HIS A 4 -1.67 9.66 -11.23
CA HIS A 4 -0.35 9.60 -11.83
C HIS A 4 -0.09 8.20 -12.44
N PRO A 5 0.52 8.10 -13.64
CA PRO A 5 0.75 6.81 -14.32
C PRO A 5 1.42 5.73 -13.46
N LEU A 6 2.44 6.08 -12.68
CA LEU A 6 3.14 5.15 -11.76
C LEU A 6 2.26 4.59 -10.62
N LEU A 7 1.11 5.21 -10.34
CA LEU A 7 0.15 4.77 -9.34
C LEU A 7 -1.06 4.08 -9.95
N ARG A 8 -1.17 4.01 -11.29
CA ARG A 8 -2.31 3.35 -11.93
C ARG A 8 -2.28 1.84 -11.67
N PRO A 9 -3.44 1.17 -11.74
CA PRO A 9 -3.48 -0.28 -11.69
C PRO A 9 -2.57 -0.87 -12.76
N ILE A 10 -1.77 -1.86 -12.37
CA ILE A 10 -1.01 -2.66 -13.34
C ILE A 10 -2.05 -3.35 -14.23
N ALA A 11 -1.96 -3.16 -15.54
CA ALA A 11 -2.89 -3.81 -16.46
C ALA A 11 -2.76 -5.34 -16.30
N GLU A 12 -3.89 -6.03 -16.16
CA GLU A 12 -3.92 -7.50 -16.12
C GLU A 12 -3.37 -8.12 -17.42
N THR A 13 -3.41 -7.35 -18.52
CA THR A 13 -2.91 -7.75 -19.83
C THR A 13 -1.43 -7.39 -20.00
N ARG A 14 -0.63 -8.41 -20.35
CA ARG A 14 0.83 -8.37 -20.56
C ARG A 14 1.31 -7.41 -21.67
N ASP A 15 0.42 -6.74 -22.37
CA ASP A 15 0.72 -5.85 -23.51
C ASP A 15 0.91 -4.38 -23.10
N SER A 16 0.72 -4.04 -21.83
CA SER A 16 1.05 -2.70 -21.35
C SER A 16 2.56 -2.55 -21.23
N SER A 17 3.15 -1.78 -22.14
CA SER A 17 4.54 -1.32 -22.03
C SER A 17 4.72 -0.21 -20.99
N ASP A 18 3.65 0.15 -20.27
CA ASP A 18 3.69 1.22 -19.29
C ASP A 18 4.53 0.83 -18.08
N PRO A 19 5.53 1.65 -17.70
CA PRO A 19 6.34 1.40 -16.51
C PRO A 19 5.50 1.46 -15.24
N PHE A 20 5.73 0.52 -14.31
CA PHE A 20 5.08 0.48 -13.00
C PHE A 20 6.10 0.31 -11.88
N LEU A 21 5.69 0.58 -10.64
CA LEU A 21 6.54 0.43 -9.46
C LEU A 21 6.52 -1.03 -8.99
N VAL A 22 7.70 -1.64 -8.89
CA VAL A 22 7.87 -2.93 -8.21
C VAL A 22 8.16 -2.65 -6.75
N PHE A 23 7.18 -2.92 -5.88
CA PHE A 23 7.20 -2.50 -4.49
C PHE A 23 6.47 -3.53 -3.61
N ASP A 24 7.22 -4.25 -2.77
CA ASP A 24 6.66 -4.91 -1.60
C ASP A 24 6.53 -3.87 -0.47
N VAL A 25 5.29 -3.63 -0.03
CA VAL A 25 4.97 -2.56 0.94
C VAL A 25 5.63 -2.75 2.31
N LEU A 26 6.15 -3.94 2.61
CA LEU A 26 6.88 -4.21 3.86
C LEU A 26 8.34 -3.75 3.82
N PHE A 27 8.90 -3.54 2.62
CA PHE A 27 10.27 -3.06 2.44
C PHE A 27 10.32 -1.54 2.34
N PRO A 28 11.44 -0.91 2.75
CA PRO A 28 11.53 0.54 2.75
C PRO A 28 11.43 1.13 1.34
N PRO A 29 10.86 2.33 1.14
CA PRO A 29 10.65 2.92 -0.19
C PRO A 29 11.91 3.19 -1.05
N ASN A 30 13.12 2.91 -0.54
CA ASN A 30 14.38 2.97 -1.30
C ASN A 30 14.69 1.66 -2.04
N THR A 31 13.98 0.56 -1.76
CA THR A 31 14.11 -0.73 -2.47
C THR A 31 13.27 -0.78 -3.75
N ILE A 32 12.37 0.19 -3.92
CA ILE A 32 11.47 0.30 -5.06
C ILE A 32 12.29 0.55 -6.33
N HIS A 33 11.96 -0.17 -7.40
CA HIS A 33 12.46 0.08 -8.74
C HIS A 33 11.29 0.14 -9.73
N VAL A 34 11.56 0.69 -10.91
CA VAL A 34 10.59 0.71 -12.01
C VAL A 34 10.76 -0.56 -12.84
N SER A 35 9.66 -1.18 -13.28
CA SER A 35 9.65 -2.46 -13.98
C SER A 35 10.53 -2.53 -15.25
N ASN A 36 10.75 -1.40 -15.92
CA ASN A 36 11.60 -1.29 -17.10
C ASN A 36 13.03 -0.79 -16.81
N GLU A 37 13.41 -0.65 -15.54
CA GLU A 37 14.74 -0.28 -15.10
C GLU A 37 15.43 -1.49 -14.41
N PRO A 38 16.77 -1.52 -14.34
CA PRO A 38 17.47 -2.57 -13.61
C PRO A 38 17.04 -2.65 -12.14
N PRO A 39 16.80 -3.84 -11.56
CA PRO A 39 16.31 -3.99 -10.18
C PRO A 39 17.21 -3.37 -9.10
N ARG A 40 18.50 -3.13 -9.40
CA ARG A 40 19.46 -2.49 -8.50
C ARG A 40 19.36 -0.96 -8.48
N LYS A 41 18.55 -0.37 -9.36
CA LYS A 41 18.38 1.08 -9.47
C LYS A 41 17.13 1.52 -8.71
N SER A 42 17.32 2.22 -7.61
CA SER A 42 16.21 2.80 -6.85
C SER A 42 15.44 3.82 -7.69
N TRP A 43 14.12 3.76 -7.59
CA TRP A 43 13.19 4.65 -8.26
C TRP A 43 13.38 6.12 -7.82
N SER A 44 13.50 7.01 -8.81
CA SER A 44 13.71 8.46 -8.60
C SER A 44 12.86 9.33 -9.52
N LYS A 45 12.72 8.97 -10.80
CA LYS A 45 11.93 9.72 -11.78
C LYS A 45 10.43 9.64 -11.46
N GLY A 46 9.77 10.80 -11.34
CA GLY A 46 8.35 10.88 -11.01
C GLY A 46 8.04 10.84 -9.51
N ARG A 47 9.07 10.72 -8.65
CA ARG A 47 8.89 10.66 -7.19
C ARG A 47 8.28 11.94 -6.61
N LYS A 48 8.64 13.10 -7.17
CA LYS A 48 8.14 14.42 -6.76
C LYS A 48 6.96 14.92 -7.60
N ASP A 49 6.50 14.12 -8.56
CA ASP A 49 5.38 14.51 -9.41
C ASP A 49 4.08 14.41 -8.60
N PRO A 50 3.05 15.20 -8.92
CA PRO A 50 1.76 15.10 -8.26
C PRO A 50 1.15 13.70 -8.40
N ALA A 51 0.59 13.18 -7.31
CA ALA A 51 -0.10 11.90 -7.31
C ALA A 51 -1.41 11.92 -8.12
N THR A 52 -2.06 13.09 -8.23
CA THR A 52 -3.34 13.27 -8.91
C THR A 52 -3.39 14.53 -9.75
N PHE A 53 -4.29 14.53 -10.73
CA PHE A 53 -4.65 15.66 -11.57
C PHE A 53 -6.19 15.85 -11.53
N PRO A 54 -6.70 16.96 -10.95
CA PRO A 54 -5.97 18.05 -10.29
C PRO A 54 -5.24 17.60 -9.01
N ARG A 55 -4.28 18.44 -8.58
CA ARG A 55 -3.48 18.22 -7.36
C ARG A 55 -4.38 18.28 -6.13
N LEU A 56 -4.18 17.34 -5.21
CA LEU A 56 -4.91 17.28 -3.95
C LEU A 56 -4.02 17.57 -2.75
N LYS A 57 -4.61 18.06 -1.66
CA LYS A 57 -3.96 18.19 -0.35
C LYS A 57 -4.31 17.07 0.63
N LEU A 58 -5.35 16.30 0.29
CA LEU A 58 -5.86 15.19 1.06
C LEU A 58 -6.30 14.10 0.08
N LEU A 59 -5.83 12.88 0.31
CA LEU A 59 -6.34 11.67 -0.32
C LEU A 59 -6.43 10.55 0.70
N ARG A 60 -7.33 9.61 0.46
CA ARG A 60 -7.51 8.44 1.31
C ARG A 60 -7.27 7.18 0.50
N LEU A 61 -6.63 6.20 1.11
CA LEU A 61 -6.48 4.87 0.55
C LEU A 61 -7.23 3.89 1.45
N VAL A 62 -7.99 3.02 0.82
CA VAL A 62 -8.71 1.92 1.48
C VAL A 62 -8.41 0.63 0.74
N THR A 63 -8.53 -0.52 1.40
CA THR A 63 -8.36 -1.81 0.74
C THR A 63 -9.36 -2.83 1.22
N ARG A 64 -9.59 -3.87 0.42
CA ARG A 64 -10.50 -4.98 0.77
C ARG A 64 -9.90 -5.91 1.80
N PHE A 65 -8.58 -5.88 1.98
CA PHE A 65 -7.85 -6.84 2.80
C PHE A 65 -7.78 -6.45 4.29
N THR A 66 -7.75 -5.16 4.60
CA THR A 66 -7.61 -4.66 5.97
C THR A 66 -8.64 -3.57 6.28
N PRO A 67 -9.01 -3.37 7.56
CA PRO A 67 -10.07 -2.44 7.93
C PRO A 67 -9.64 -0.97 7.94
N TRP A 68 -8.35 -0.69 7.94
CA TRP A 68 -7.83 0.65 8.15
C TRP A 68 -7.92 1.54 6.92
N VAL A 69 -8.02 2.85 7.19
CA VAL A 69 -7.96 3.91 6.18
C VAL A 69 -6.59 4.57 6.27
N ILE A 70 -5.89 4.67 5.14
CA ILE A 70 -4.63 5.41 5.04
C ILE A 70 -4.97 6.83 4.62
N GLN A 71 -4.73 7.80 5.50
CA GLN A 71 -4.93 9.21 5.16
C GLN A 71 -3.58 9.85 4.79
N VAL A 72 -3.50 10.39 3.58
CA VAL A 72 -2.32 11.13 3.11
C VAL A 72 -2.70 12.60 3.02
N THR A 73 -1.95 13.45 3.70
CA THR A 73 -2.18 14.91 3.74
C THR A 73 -0.90 15.67 3.47
N THR A 74 -1.03 16.88 2.94
CA THR A 74 0.10 17.80 2.80
C THR A 74 -0.34 19.26 2.79
N ASP A 75 0.46 20.11 3.41
CA ASP A 75 0.30 21.56 3.34
C ASP A 75 1.05 22.16 2.12
N SER A 76 1.89 21.38 1.44
CA SER A 76 2.69 21.83 0.30
C SER A 76 1.84 22.32 -0.86
N ALA A 77 2.13 23.49 -1.44
CA ALA A 77 1.45 24.00 -2.63
C ALA A 77 1.59 23.06 -3.85
N ALA A 78 2.59 22.18 -3.86
CA ALA A 78 2.76 21.16 -4.89
C ALA A 78 1.65 20.08 -4.86
N GLY A 79 0.89 19.99 -3.77
CA GLY A 79 -0.03 18.89 -3.52
C GLY A 79 0.69 17.60 -3.16
N ILE A 80 -0.09 16.54 -2.97
CA ILE A 80 0.43 15.23 -2.60
C ILE A 80 1.22 14.67 -3.78
N THR A 81 2.45 14.23 -3.53
CA THR A 81 3.34 13.64 -4.53
C THR A 81 3.22 12.12 -4.57
N VAL A 82 3.74 11.49 -5.62
CA VAL A 82 3.84 10.02 -5.67
C VAL A 82 4.64 9.46 -4.48
N SER A 83 5.72 10.14 -4.07
CA SER A 83 6.48 9.73 -2.88
C SER A 83 5.67 9.77 -1.60
N ASP A 84 4.81 10.78 -1.43
CA ASP A 84 4.01 10.92 -0.21
C ASP A 84 3.02 9.75 -0.08
N VAL A 85 2.42 9.33 -1.19
CA VAL A 85 1.53 8.16 -1.25
C VAL A 85 2.28 6.89 -0.87
N ILE A 86 3.43 6.63 -1.50
CA ILE A 86 4.23 5.43 -1.28
C ILE A 86 4.75 5.35 0.15
N ASN A 87 5.26 6.46 0.68
CA ASN A 87 5.73 6.53 2.06
C ASN A 87 4.57 6.29 3.04
N ALA A 88 3.41 6.91 2.81
CA ALA A 88 2.25 6.71 3.68
C ALA A 88 1.75 5.26 3.69
N ILE A 89 1.81 4.55 2.55
CA ILE A 89 1.49 3.12 2.48
C ILE A 89 2.47 2.30 3.33
N HIS A 90 3.78 2.50 3.12
CA HIS A 90 4.81 1.80 3.89
C HIS A 90 4.66 2.05 5.39
N ASP A 91 4.57 3.31 5.79
CA ASP A 91 4.53 3.72 7.18
C ASP A 91 3.26 3.21 7.87
N HIS A 92 2.13 3.17 7.15
CA HIS A 92 0.89 2.62 7.67
C HIS A 92 1.00 1.13 8.02
N PHE A 93 1.64 0.33 7.17
CA PHE A 93 1.83 -1.10 7.42
C PHE A 93 2.94 -1.41 8.45
N ARG A 94 3.70 -0.39 8.86
CA ARG A 94 4.67 -0.45 9.96
C ARG A 94 4.07 -0.18 11.34
N VAL A 95 2.80 0.24 11.41
CA VAL A 95 2.10 0.48 12.69
C VAL A 95 1.82 -0.84 13.41
N ASN A 96 1.93 -0.83 14.73
CA ASN A 96 1.61 -1.97 15.59
C ASN A 96 0.10 -2.24 15.58
N ALA A 97 -0.30 -3.46 15.20
CA ALA A 97 -1.71 -3.83 15.09
C ALA A 97 -2.39 -4.06 16.45
N SER A 98 -1.63 -4.23 17.53
CA SER A 98 -2.19 -4.42 18.88
C SER A 98 -2.90 -3.17 19.43
N GLU A 99 -2.67 -2.00 18.83
CA GLU A 99 -3.33 -0.75 19.23
C GLU A 99 -4.80 -0.66 18.78
N ASP A 100 -5.22 -1.47 17.79
CA ASP A 100 -6.50 -1.28 17.09
C ASP A 100 -7.63 -2.26 17.50
N ASP A 101 -7.38 -3.17 18.46
CA ASP A 101 -8.30 -4.26 18.90
C ASP A 101 -8.72 -5.23 17.77
N ASP A 102 -8.23 -5.02 16.55
CA ASP A 102 -8.59 -5.81 15.36
C ASP A 102 -8.14 -7.26 15.45
N TRP A 103 -7.05 -7.53 16.17
CA TRP A 103 -6.65 -8.90 16.49
C TRP A 103 -7.78 -9.69 17.16
N ASN A 104 -8.42 -9.11 18.18
CA ASN A 104 -9.48 -9.79 18.94
C ASN A 104 -10.78 -9.94 18.14
N ARG A 105 -10.99 -9.09 17.13
CA ARG A 105 -12.15 -9.16 16.22
C ARG A 105 -11.94 -10.13 15.06
N THR A 106 -10.72 -10.57 14.84
CA THR A 106 -10.37 -11.52 13.77
C THR A 106 -10.69 -12.94 14.22
N ASP A 107 -11.31 -13.73 13.34
CA ASP A 107 -11.62 -15.12 13.67
C ASP A 107 -10.35 -15.98 13.83
N PRO A 108 -10.41 -17.09 14.57
CA PRO A 108 -9.23 -17.91 14.86
C PRO A 108 -8.52 -18.47 13.61
N GLY A 109 -9.26 -18.72 12.52
CA GLY A 109 -8.68 -19.21 11.27
C GLY A 109 -7.78 -18.15 10.64
N THR A 110 -8.31 -16.95 10.46
CA THR A 110 -7.55 -15.81 9.95
C THR A 110 -6.42 -15.39 10.89
N GLN A 111 -6.61 -15.46 12.21
CA GLN A 111 -5.52 -15.24 13.17
C GLN A 111 -4.33 -16.18 12.95
N SER A 112 -4.60 -17.46 12.64
CA SER A 112 -3.54 -18.43 12.33
C SER A 112 -2.77 -18.05 11.07
N GLU A 113 -3.45 -17.61 10.01
CA GLU A 113 -2.83 -17.16 8.75
C GLU A 113 -1.96 -15.90 8.97
N ILE A 114 -2.47 -14.94 9.76
CA ILE A 114 -1.71 -13.75 10.16
C ILE A 114 -0.45 -14.14 10.94
N LEU A 115 -0.53 -15.11 11.85
CA LEU A 115 0.66 -15.58 12.59
C LEU A 115 1.67 -16.31 11.70
N MET A 116 1.23 -16.99 10.65
CA MET A 116 2.14 -17.55 9.64
C MET A 116 2.86 -16.44 8.88
N ALA A 117 2.14 -15.41 8.45
CA ALA A 117 2.73 -14.23 7.83
C ALA A 117 3.69 -13.49 8.77
N TYR A 118 3.32 -13.32 10.04
CA TYR A 118 4.16 -12.74 11.08
C TYR A 118 5.52 -13.46 11.18
N LYS A 119 5.49 -14.79 11.27
CA LYS A 119 6.69 -15.63 11.36
C LYS A 119 7.54 -15.53 10.09
N TRP A 120 6.91 -15.64 8.92
CA TRP A 120 7.61 -15.50 7.65
C TRP A 120 8.28 -14.12 7.52
N ASN A 121 7.54 -13.05 7.83
CA ASN A 121 8.01 -11.68 7.66
C ASN A 121 9.26 -11.36 8.51
N ARG A 122 9.49 -12.13 9.58
CA ARG A 122 10.65 -12.03 10.49
C ARG A 122 11.69 -13.14 10.28
N SER A 123 11.45 -14.06 9.35
CA SER A 123 12.38 -15.13 9.04
C SER A 123 13.60 -14.62 8.26
N THR A 124 14.66 -15.44 8.23
CA THR A 124 15.87 -15.18 7.42
C THR A 124 15.77 -15.81 6.02
N GLU A 125 14.60 -16.32 5.65
CA GLU A 125 14.39 -16.94 4.34
C GLU A 125 14.54 -15.92 3.21
N MET A 126 14.97 -16.38 2.04
CA MET A 126 15.14 -15.51 0.89
C MET A 126 13.79 -14.89 0.49
N GLY A 127 13.75 -13.56 0.40
CA GLY A 127 12.54 -12.81 0.05
C GLY A 127 11.68 -12.40 1.26
N ALA A 128 11.99 -12.90 2.46
CA ALA A 128 11.40 -12.35 3.67
C ALA A 128 12.01 -10.96 3.99
N PRO A 129 11.21 -10.01 4.51
CA PRO A 129 11.72 -8.76 5.08
C PRO A 129 12.81 -9.01 6.16
N GLY A 130 12.59 -9.97 7.04
CA GLY A 130 13.55 -10.40 8.05
C GLY A 130 13.91 -9.29 9.03
N GLY A 131 15.21 -9.07 9.26
CA GLY A 131 15.75 -8.20 10.32
C GLY A 131 15.38 -6.72 10.24
N ILE A 132 14.64 -6.27 9.22
CA ILE A 132 14.05 -4.93 9.18
C ILE A 132 12.70 -4.84 9.91
N MET A 133 12.07 -5.97 10.24
CA MET A 133 10.77 -6.03 10.91
C MET A 133 10.95 -6.03 12.43
N PRO A 134 10.20 -5.20 13.18
CA PRO A 134 10.23 -5.22 14.63
C PRO A 134 9.59 -6.49 15.21
N ASP A 135 9.95 -6.81 16.45
CA ASP A 135 9.33 -7.90 17.24
C ASP A 135 8.00 -7.44 17.85
N ALA A 136 7.05 -7.11 16.97
CA ALA A 136 5.68 -6.75 17.31
C ALA A 136 4.76 -7.09 16.13
N LEU A 137 3.51 -7.48 16.38
CA LEU A 137 2.53 -7.73 15.32
C LEU A 137 2.18 -6.42 14.62
N LEU A 138 2.43 -6.32 13.32
CA LEU A 138 2.22 -5.11 12.54
C LEU A 138 0.97 -5.20 11.69
N ARG A 139 0.41 -4.05 11.29
CA ARG A 139 -0.67 -3.97 10.30
C ARG A 139 -0.29 -4.67 8.99
N GLY A 140 0.99 -4.64 8.61
CA GLY A 140 1.50 -5.37 7.45
C GLY A 140 1.36 -6.89 7.55
N ASP A 141 1.32 -7.48 8.75
CA ASP A 141 1.11 -8.92 8.91
C ASP A 141 -0.33 -9.34 8.60
N PHE A 142 -1.31 -8.43 8.75
CA PHE A 142 -2.71 -8.66 8.37
C PHE A 142 -2.90 -8.75 6.84
N MET A 143 -1.92 -8.29 6.07
CA MET A 143 -1.92 -8.42 4.61
C MET A 143 -1.57 -9.84 4.14
N MET A 144 -1.06 -10.69 5.04
CA MET A 144 -0.61 -12.04 4.75
C MET A 144 0.41 -12.07 3.59
N GLU A 145 0.05 -12.71 2.46
CA GLU A 145 0.89 -12.79 1.26
C GLU A 145 0.67 -11.62 0.29
N ARG A 146 -0.35 -10.79 0.52
CA ARG A 146 -0.76 -9.71 -0.40
C ARG A 146 0.00 -8.42 -0.13
N THR A 147 1.31 -8.45 -0.30
CA THR A 147 2.19 -7.32 0.06
C THR A 147 2.72 -6.55 -1.14
N MET A 148 2.49 -7.02 -2.37
CA MET A 148 2.99 -6.35 -3.57
C MET A 148 2.03 -5.27 -4.05
N PHE A 149 2.51 -4.04 -4.17
CA PHE A 149 1.75 -2.91 -4.72
C PHE A 149 1.33 -3.16 -6.17
N ALA A 150 0.02 -3.09 -6.42
CA ALA A 150 -0.58 -3.32 -7.75
C ALA A 150 -1.22 -2.06 -8.35
N GLY A 151 -1.04 -0.90 -7.70
CA GLY A 151 -1.62 0.37 -8.13
C GLY A 151 -2.81 0.81 -7.28
N LEU A 152 -3.43 1.90 -7.72
CA LEU A 152 -4.55 2.57 -7.08
C LEU A 152 -5.65 2.80 -8.12
N LYS A 153 -6.90 2.53 -7.77
CA LYS A 153 -8.08 2.90 -8.56
C LYS A 153 -9.06 3.69 -7.70
N LEU A 154 -10.04 4.37 -8.30
CA LEU A 154 -11.10 4.98 -7.50
C LEU A 154 -11.84 3.90 -6.71
N ALA A 155 -12.04 4.15 -5.41
CA ALA A 155 -12.80 3.23 -4.57
C ALA A 155 -14.28 3.27 -4.98
N ASP A 156 -14.93 2.11 -5.04
CA ASP A 156 -16.38 2.04 -5.21
C ASP A 156 -17.11 2.39 -3.90
N LYS A 157 -18.41 2.64 -4.02
CA LYS A 157 -19.25 3.04 -2.89
C LYS A 157 -19.29 1.98 -1.80
N GLU A 158 -19.43 0.70 -2.17
CA GLU A 158 -19.49 -0.40 -1.22
C GLU A 158 -18.24 -0.47 -0.34
N LEU A 159 -17.05 -0.32 -0.94
CA LEU A 159 -15.80 -0.29 -0.21
C LEU A 159 -15.70 0.95 0.69
N CYS A 160 -16.17 2.11 0.22
CA CYS A 160 -16.20 3.33 1.04
C CYS A 160 -17.13 3.17 2.25
N GLU A 161 -18.35 2.66 2.06
CA GLU A 161 -19.31 2.40 3.14
C GLU A 161 -18.71 1.44 4.16
N LYS A 162 -18.13 0.34 3.68
CA LYS A 162 -17.53 -0.69 4.54
C LYS A 162 -16.36 -0.18 5.39
N ARG A 163 -15.59 0.81 4.90
CA ARG A 163 -14.36 1.27 5.55
C ARG A 163 -14.48 2.60 6.29
N MET A 164 -15.41 3.44 5.88
CA MET A 164 -15.53 4.81 6.39
C MET A 164 -16.95 5.13 6.89
N ASP A 165 -17.90 4.20 6.77
CA ASP A 165 -19.32 4.41 7.09
C ASP A 165 -19.95 5.57 6.29
N VAL A 166 -19.40 5.86 5.11
CA VAL A 166 -19.84 6.93 4.21
C VAL A 166 -19.80 6.43 2.76
N ALA A 167 -20.91 6.64 2.04
CA ALA A 167 -21.12 6.13 0.68
C ALA A 167 -20.30 6.79 -0.41
N ASP A 168 -19.92 8.04 -0.22
CA ASP A 168 -19.13 8.78 -1.20
C ASP A 168 -18.23 9.77 -0.46
N PHE A 169 -16.93 9.58 -0.59
CA PHE A 169 -15.94 10.53 -0.08
C PHE A 169 -14.99 10.90 -1.22
N PRO A 170 -14.93 12.18 -1.62
CA PRO A 170 -14.04 12.63 -2.67
C PRO A 170 -12.59 12.24 -2.39
N ALA A 171 -11.83 11.89 -3.44
CA ALA A 171 -10.42 11.53 -3.36
C ALA A 171 -10.10 10.27 -2.53
N THR A 172 -10.99 9.28 -2.56
CA THR A 172 -10.75 7.95 -1.98
C THR A 172 -10.37 6.95 -3.07
N PHE A 173 -9.26 6.26 -2.86
CA PHE A 173 -8.73 5.28 -3.79
C PHE A 173 -8.65 3.90 -3.13
N GLU A 174 -8.98 2.86 -3.89
CA GLU A 174 -8.70 1.48 -3.53
C GLU A 174 -7.21 1.18 -3.78
N LEU A 175 -6.50 0.79 -2.72
CA LEU A 175 -5.16 0.25 -2.77
C LEU A 175 -5.23 -1.22 -3.20
N LEU A 176 -4.71 -1.47 -4.40
CA LEU A 176 -4.62 -2.81 -4.98
C LEU A 176 -3.30 -3.45 -4.57
N LEU A 177 -3.39 -4.69 -4.12
CA LEU A 177 -2.26 -5.50 -3.70
C LEU A 177 -2.38 -6.90 -4.30
N HIS A 178 -1.27 -7.45 -4.77
CA HIS A 178 -1.18 -8.82 -5.25
C HIS A 178 -0.22 -9.65 -4.37
N THR A 179 -0.24 -10.96 -4.57
CA THR A 179 0.62 -11.89 -3.84
C THR A 179 2.07 -11.71 -4.26
N ARG A 180 3.00 -11.76 -3.29
CA ARG A 180 4.44 -11.86 -3.57
C ARG A 180 4.82 -13.14 -4.31
#